data_AF-A0A061R8Q5-F1
#
_entry.id   AF-A0A061R8Q5-F1
#
_cell.length_a   1.000
_cell.length_b   1.000
_cell.length_c   1.000
_cell.angle_alpha   90.00
_cell.angle_beta   90.00
_cell.angle_gamma   90.00
#
_symmetry.space_group_name_H-M   'P 1'
#
loop_
_entity.id
_entity.type
_entity.pdbx_description
1 polymer ?
#
loop_
_entity_poly.entity_id
_entity_poly.type
_entity_poly.pdbx_seq_one_letter_code
_entity_poly.pdbx_strand_id
1 'polypeptide(L)'
;MLPLEVVDQFPKSLFINDLVLRDNVQLSRHILVNCSLQGASAEQRQNLCMMCHMKLTGIIKLQHCEFIVCPVLDSHGDIKVVGFILCS
;
A
#
# COMPACT_ATOMS: atom_id res chain seq x y z
N MET A 1 -7.56 -7.20 -19.42
CA MET A 1 -8.43 -7.41 -18.23
C MET A 1 -8.04 -8.73 -17.60
N LEU A 2 -8.02 -8.82 -16.26
CA LEU A 2 -7.81 -10.08 -15.56
C LEU A 2 -9.08 -10.96 -15.67
N PRO A 3 -8.97 -12.30 -15.70
CA PRO A 3 -10.12 -13.20 -15.71
C PRO A 3 -10.96 -13.01 -14.44
N LEU A 4 -12.29 -12.99 -14.56
CA LEU A 4 -13.21 -12.79 -13.41
C LEU A 4 -12.97 -13.82 -12.29
N GLU A 5 -12.64 -15.05 -12.66
CA GLU A 5 -12.31 -16.16 -11.75
C GLU A 5 -11.13 -15.84 -10.83
N VAL A 6 -10.19 -15.00 -11.29
CA VAL A 6 -9.03 -14.54 -10.51
C VAL A 6 -9.43 -13.35 -9.64
N VAL A 7 -10.34 -12.49 -10.11
CA VAL A 7 -10.86 -11.33 -9.37
C VAL A 7 -11.59 -11.76 -8.09
N ASP A 8 -12.37 -12.84 -8.16
CA ASP A 8 -13.10 -13.40 -7.01
C ASP A 8 -12.21 -14.12 -5.99
N GLN A 9 -10.97 -14.45 -6.37
CA GLN A 9 -9.97 -15.04 -5.47
C GLN A 9 -9.18 -13.98 -4.69
N PHE A 10 -9.29 -12.69 -5.05
CA PHE A 10 -8.65 -11.66 -4.25
C PHE A 10 -9.38 -11.52 -2.90
N PRO A 11 -8.64 -11.48 -1.78
CA PRO A 11 -9.26 -11.28 -0.48
C PRO A 11 -10.04 -9.97 -0.49
N LYS A 12 -11.35 -10.06 -0.18
CA LYS A 12 -12.33 -8.96 -0.26
C LYS A 12 -12.00 -7.75 0.63
N SER A 13 -10.96 -7.84 1.44
CA SER A 13 -10.43 -6.74 2.21
C SER A 13 -9.00 -7.05 2.62
N LEU A 14 -8.05 -6.56 1.84
CA LEU A 14 -6.68 -6.38 2.34
C LEU A 14 -6.72 -5.22 3.35
N PHE A 15 -7.04 -5.53 4.60
CA PHE A 15 -6.94 -4.57 5.68
C PHE A 15 -5.48 -4.42 6.07
N ILE A 16 -5.05 -3.18 6.31
CA ILE A 16 -3.75 -2.93 6.96
C ILE A 16 -3.80 -3.62 8.32
N ASN A 17 -2.97 -4.64 8.51
CA ASN A 17 -2.85 -5.35 9.77
C ASN A 17 -2.03 -4.54 10.76
N ASP A 18 -0.94 -3.94 10.29
CA ASP A 18 -0.02 -3.16 11.10
C ASP A 18 0.31 -1.83 10.41
N LEU A 19 0.37 -0.75 11.19
CA LEU A 19 0.86 0.55 10.75
C LEU A 19 2.20 0.82 11.44
N VAL A 20 3.28 0.91 10.66
CA VAL A 20 4.65 0.97 11.18
C VAL A 20 5.40 2.15 10.59
N LEU A 21 6.44 2.61 11.29
CA LEU A 21 7.37 3.60 10.74
C LEU A 21 8.14 3.00 9.56
N ARG A 22 8.24 3.76 8.47
CA ARG A 22 8.90 3.35 7.22
C ARG A 22 10.33 2.85 7.44
N ASP A 23 11.06 3.48 8.34
CA ASP A 23 12.46 3.16 8.64
C ASP A 23 12.62 1.78 9.31
N ASN A 24 11.53 1.21 9.85
CA ASN A 24 11.52 -0.10 10.48
C ASN A 24 11.16 -1.23 9.51
N VAL A 25 10.90 -0.92 8.23
CA VAL A 25 10.47 -1.91 7.24
C VAL A 25 11.57 -2.16 6.23
N GLN A 26 11.87 -3.43 5.98
CA GLN A 26 12.78 -3.81 4.90
C GLN A 26 12.09 -3.60 3.55
N LEU A 27 12.34 -2.45 2.93
CA LEU A 27 11.88 -2.15 1.58
C LEU A 27 12.84 -2.81 0.57
N SER A 28 12.56 -4.05 0.18
CA SER A 28 13.32 -4.77 -0.86
C SER A 28 12.94 -4.28 -2.27
N ARG A 29 13.69 -4.68 -3.32
CA ARG A 29 13.53 -4.25 -4.73
C ARG A 29 12.21 -4.65 -5.43
N HIS A 30 11.21 -5.13 -4.69
CA HIS A 30 10.07 -5.82 -5.29
C HIS A 30 8.96 -4.85 -5.75
N ILE A 31 8.43 -5.18 -6.93
CA ILE A 31 7.26 -4.65 -7.65
C ILE A 31 6.76 -3.27 -7.19
N LEU A 32 7.27 -2.22 -7.86
CA LEU A 32 6.67 -0.89 -7.81
C LEU A 32 5.29 -0.92 -8.47
N VAL A 33 4.24 -0.90 -7.65
CA VAL A 33 2.88 -0.65 -8.12
C VAL A 33 2.56 0.82 -7.88
N ASN A 34 2.28 1.57 -8.94
CA ASN A 34 1.74 2.92 -8.83
C ASN A 34 0.21 2.83 -8.79
N CYS A 35 -0.37 3.05 -7.62
CA CYS A 35 -1.82 3.06 -7.49
C CYS A 35 -2.39 4.44 -7.85
N SER A 36 -3.45 4.46 -8.66
CA SER A 36 -4.28 5.65 -8.84
C SER A 36 -5.18 5.83 -7.63
N LEU A 37 -5.31 7.07 -7.14
CA LEU A 37 -6.29 7.43 -6.10
C LEU A 37 -7.66 7.81 -6.69
N GLN A 38 -7.89 7.57 -7.98
CA GLN A 38 -9.21 7.77 -8.60
C GLN A 38 -10.22 6.83 -7.92
N GLY A 39 -11.17 7.41 -7.19
CA GLY A 39 -12.16 6.68 -6.38
C GLY A 39 -11.90 6.70 -4.86
N ALA A 40 -10.74 7.19 -4.40
CA ALA A 40 -10.49 7.35 -2.97
C ALA A 40 -11.34 8.49 -2.37
N SER A 41 -11.98 8.23 -1.23
CA SER A 41 -12.76 9.23 -0.48
C SER A 41 -11.86 10.33 0.09
N ALA A 42 -12.46 11.47 0.47
CA ALA A 42 -11.73 12.56 1.11
C ALA A 42 -11.02 12.12 2.40
N GLU A 43 -11.70 11.30 3.21
CA GLU A 43 -11.16 10.72 4.44
C GLU A 43 -9.96 9.79 4.15
N GLN A 44 -10.08 8.91 3.15
CA GLN A 44 -8.98 8.04 2.74
C GLN A 44 -7.75 8.83 2.29
N ARG A 45 -7.97 9.91 1.52
CA ARG A 45 -6.88 10.80 1.09
C ARG A 45 -6.22 11.52 2.26
N GLN A 46 -7.01 11.99 3.24
CA GLN A 46 -6.50 12.61 4.45
C GLN A 46 -5.64 11.63 5.26
N ASN A 47 -6.10 10.39 5.44
CA ASN A 47 -5.35 9.36 6.15
C ASN A 47 -4.02 9.04 5.44
N LEU A 48 -4.02 8.88 4.11
CA LEU A 48 -2.80 8.66 3.33
C LEU A 48 -1.84 9.86 3.42
N CYS A 49 -2.38 11.08 3.44
CA CYS A 49 -1.61 12.31 3.62
C CYS A 49 -0.91 12.32 4.99
N MET A 50 -1.64 11.97 6.05
CA MET A 50 -1.07 11.85 7.41
C MET A 50 0.02 10.78 7.46
N MET A 51 -0.19 9.62 6.83
CA MET A 51 0.83 8.57 6.74
C MET A 51 2.10 9.06 6.04
N CYS A 52 1.99 9.83 4.95
CA CYS A 52 3.16 10.42 4.28
C CYS A 52 3.96 11.32 5.25
N HIS A 53 3.29 12.23 5.94
CA HIS A 53 3.93 13.17 6.86
C HIS A 53 4.58 12.49 8.06
N MET A 54 3.93 11.44 8.60
CA MET A 54 4.43 10.66 9.73
C MET A 54 5.41 9.55 9.30
N LYS A 55 5.70 9.44 8.00
CA LYS A 55 6.51 8.35 7.41
C LYS A 55 6.01 6.97 7.82
N LEU A 56 4.70 6.76 7.79
CA LEU A 56 4.06 5.49 8.12
C LEU A 56 3.81 4.65 6.87
N THR A 57 3.93 3.34 7.02
CA THR A 57 3.62 2.34 5.99
C THR A 57 2.65 1.32 6.55
N GLY A 58 1.69 0.90 5.74
CA GLY A 58 0.79 -0.20 6.10
C GLY A 58 1.44 -1.54 5.75
N ILE A 59 1.34 -2.52 6.63
CA ILE A 59 1.69 -3.92 6.36
C ILE A 59 0.40 -4.73 6.32
N ILE A 60 0.24 -5.48 5.24
CA ILE A 60 -0.82 -6.47 5.09
C ILE A 60 -0.16 -7.85 5.09
N LYS A 61 -0.49 -8.65 6.10
CA LYS A 61 0.04 -10.00 6.25
C LYS A 61 -0.75 -10.94 5.34
N LEU A 62 -0.05 -11.57 4.41
CA LEU A 62 -0.57 -12.61 3.54
C LEU A 62 -0.07 -13.98 4.03
N GLN A 63 -0.64 -15.06 3.48
CA GLN A 63 -0.34 -16.42 3.94
C GLN A 63 1.16 -16.80 3.84
N HIS A 64 1.88 -16.23 2.87
CA HIS A 64 3.27 -16.59 2.55
C HIS A 64 4.22 -15.40 2.40
N CYS A 65 3.71 -14.18 2.62
CA CYS A 65 4.47 -12.95 2.43
C CYS A 65 3.81 -11.77 3.15
N GLU A 66 4.50 -10.64 3.17
CA GLU A 66 3.97 -9.37 3.60
C GLU A 66 3.82 -8.45 2.39
N PHE A 67 2.65 -7.83 2.25
CA PHE A 67 2.43 -6.76 1.29
C PHE A 67 2.52 -5.42 2.01
N ILE A 68 3.57 -4.66 1.70
CA ILE A 68 3.86 -3.37 2.31
C ILE A 68 3.32 -2.28 1.41
N VAL A 69 2.54 -1.37 1.98
CA VAL A 69 1.92 -0.24 1.31
C VAL A 69 2.53 1.04 1.85
N CYS A 70 3.35 1.70 1.03
CA CYS A 70 4.04 2.93 1.37
C CYS A 70 3.44 4.11 0.60
N PRO A 71 2.62 4.96 1.24
CA PRO A 71 2.24 6.23 0.64
C PRO A 71 3.45 7.18 0.63
N VAL A 72 3.61 7.92 -0.46
CA VAL A 72 4.68 8.90 -0.69
C VAL A 72 4.10 10.14 -1.35
N LEU A 73 4.71 11.30 -1.13
CA LEU A 73 4.43 12.49 -1.91
C LEU A 73 5.36 12.52 -3.12
N ASP A 74 4.83 12.86 -4.29
CA ASP A 74 5.66 13.11 -5.46
C ASP A 74 6.20 14.55 -5.49
N SER A 75 6.91 14.91 -6.55
CA SER A 75 7.51 16.24 -6.72
C SER A 75 6.48 17.39 -6.76
N HIS A 76 5.21 17.09 -7.04
CA HIS A 76 4.12 18.06 -7.06
C HIS A 76 3.34 18.09 -5.75
N GLY A 77 3.69 17.25 -4.78
CA GLY A 77 2.95 17.11 -3.52
C GLY A 77 1.73 16.21 -3.65
N ASP A 78 1.57 15.50 -4.76
CA ASP A 78 0.48 14.53 -4.94
C ASP A 78 0.83 13.21 -4.25
N ILE A 79 -0.18 12.60 -3.63
CA ILE A 79 -0.02 11.30 -2.96
C ILE A 79 0.07 10.20 -4.01
N LYS A 80 1.16 9.44 -3.98
CA LYS A 80 1.33 8.15 -4.64
C LYS A 80 1.40 7.05 -3.62
N VAL A 81 0.93 5.87 -3.97
CA VAL A 81 1.09 4.69 -3.12
C VAL A 81 1.98 3.71 -3.86
N VAL A 82 3.03 3.27 -3.18
CA VAL A 82 3.99 2.28 -3.64
C VAL A 82 3.78 1.00 -2.86
N GLY A 83 3.57 -0.11 -3.56
CA GLY A 83 3.56 -1.45 -2.97
C GLY A 83 4.94 -2.10 -2.95
N PHE A 84 5.19 -2.97 -1.98
CA PHE A 84 6.32 -3.91 -1.97
C PHE A 84 5.82 -5.28 -1.49
N ILE A 85 6.45 -6.35 -1.96
CA ILE A 85 6.18 -7.72 -1.47
C ILE A 85 7.46 -8.25 -0.82
N LEU A 86 7.36 -8.69 0.42
CA LEU A 86 8.43 -9.35 1.15
C LEU A 86 8.04 -10.82 1.39
N CYS A 87 8.73 -11.75 0.73
CA CYS A 87 8.56 -13.18 0.99
C CYS A 87 9.46 -13.61 2.15
N SER A 88 8.93 -14.48 3.01
CA SER A 88 9.69 -15.17 4.07
C SER A 88 10.71 -16.16 3.49
#